data_AF-A0A532V996-F1
#
_entry.id   AF-A0A532V996-F1
#
_cell.length_a   1.000
_cell.length_b   1.000
_cell.length_c   1.000
_cell.angle_alpha   90.00
_cell.angle_beta   90.00
_cell.angle_gamma   90.00
#
_symmetry.space_group_name_H-M   'P 1'
#
loop_
_entity.id
_entity.type
_entity.pdbx_description
1 polymer ?
#
loop_
_entity_poly.entity_id
_entity_poly.type
_entity_poly.pdbx_seq_one_letter_code
_entity_poly.pdbx_strand_id
1 'polypeptide(L)'
;MLLSYPILEGVKKIKILAVSDKIEPTLYEYFDKKRYSEIDLILSAGDLRPEYLSFLVDMLNKRCYYVRGNHDIIYNVEPPLGCVDIDGKVVSHKGIRILGLGGSMWYGGRGVEHTDWQMRWKVWKARFQIWRRRGVDIVLTHAPPKGIHDGKDLCHRGFRSFLKLIEKYKPRYLIHGHVHKSYGYSEEKITQVQETKVVNVQGKHVLEIQPRMRKKITKKEGWWNTVFKLRQDSLKSFYAESRARKYLDSIDRGIQTVKSDNIVGSVGRPLDFSRNFSIKGVDGKPHIQSRVKSIEEAMQEGRPLPAVELYKIDDEYYVLDGHHRIIAAKGQGQKFIDAHIVEYLPLGDDSRRLLIQKRIEFEDETGLGGINLLHRRDYDKLLLQIRNHKNRIEEKLKEKVTLKEAARDWFSVFYCPVTEKIKKLKLRQYFPKATIGDMYVYLCDQARLRSEKRLEHTCNLPEALEEIGILAKTTQIILLDEGFKERTIRAFRSLFRLGK
;
A
#
# COMPACT_ATOMS: atom_id res chain seq x y z
N MET A 1 -11.35 35.32 -26.60
CA MET A 1 -10.95 36.17 -25.45
C MET A 1 -9.81 35.49 -24.71
N LEU A 2 -8.59 36.01 -24.89
CA LEU A 2 -7.40 35.62 -24.15
C LEU A 2 -7.57 36.02 -22.67
N LEU A 3 -7.67 35.05 -21.77
CA LEU A 3 -7.60 35.31 -20.34
C LEU A 3 -6.12 35.51 -19.95
N SER A 4 -5.66 36.75 -20.06
CA SER A 4 -4.45 37.23 -19.41
C SER A 4 -4.67 37.17 -17.89
N TYR A 5 -3.86 36.35 -17.21
CA TYR A 5 -3.87 36.28 -15.75
C TYR A 5 -2.97 37.41 -15.20
N PRO A 6 -3.41 38.21 -14.22
CA PRO A 6 -2.58 39.25 -13.64
C PRO A 6 -1.39 38.62 -12.90
N ILE A 7 -0.18 39.06 -13.24
CA ILE A 7 1.04 38.75 -12.51
C ILE A 7 1.02 39.64 -11.27
N LEU A 8 0.59 39.10 -10.14
CA LEU A 8 0.66 39.81 -8.86
C LEU A 8 2.12 39.79 -8.37
N GLU A 9 2.70 40.97 -8.22
CA GLU A 9 4.00 41.20 -7.59
C GLU A 9 4.01 40.65 -6.15
N GLY A 10 5.06 39.89 -5.80
CA GLY A 10 5.28 39.37 -4.44
C GLY A 10 5.45 37.84 -4.32
N VAL A 11 5.24 37.05 -5.39
CA VAL A 11 5.53 35.61 -5.34
C VAL A 11 7.01 35.35 -5.61
N LYS A 12 7.75 34.91 -4.60
CA LYS A 12 9.18 34.55 -4.71
C LYS A 12 9.39 33.53 -5.83
N LYS A 13 10.21 33.89 -6.81
CA LYS A 13 10.64 32.97 -7.88
C LYS A 13 11.39 31.80 -7.27
N ILE A 14 11.20 30.60 -7.83
CA ILE A 14 11.90 29.39 -7.43
C ILE A 14 12.99 29.11 -8.46
N LYS A 15 14.25 29.05 -8.00
CA LYS A 15 15.40 28.65 -8.82
C LYS A 15 15.61 27.13 -8.72
N ILE A 16 15.54 26.46 -9.87
CA ILE A 16 15.64 25.01 -9.99
C ILE A 16 16.97 24.67 -10.67
N LEU A 17 17.81 23.88 -10.02
CA LEU A 17 18.98 23.27 -10.63
C LEU A 17 18.57 21.94 -11.28
N ALA A 18 18.62 21.89 -12.61
CA ALA A 18 18.37 20.68 -13.38
C ALA A 18 19.70 20.07 -13.85
N VAL A 19 19.89 18.75 -13.68
CA VAL A 19 21.12 18.03 -14.05
C VAL A 19 20.79 16.70 -14.74
N SER A 20 21.65 16.25 -15.65
CA SER A 20 21.48 14.97 -16.37
C SER A 20 22.76 14.53 -17.06
N ASP A 21 22.96 13.23 -17.26
CA ASP A 21 23.93 12.56 -18.16
C ASP A 21 25.43 12.79 -17.91
N LYS A 22 25.83 14.00 -17.54
CA LYS A 22 27.22 14.43 -17.38
C LYS A 22 27.38 15.11 -16.04
N ILE A 23 28.37 14.66 -15.28
CA ILE A 23 28.80 15.33 -14.06
C ILE A 23 29.51 16.62 -14.46
N GLU A 24 29.02 17.75 -13.97
CA GLU A 24 29.62 19.05 -14.21
C GLU A 24 30.72 19.31 -13.16
N PRO A 25 31.98 19.56 -13.55
CA PRO A 25 33.07 19.76 -12.60
C PRO A 25 32.77 20.86 -11.57
N THR A 26 32.11 21.94 -12.00
CA THR A 26 31.68 23.05 -11.11
C THR A 26 30.60 22.69 -10.09
N LEU A 27 30.00 21.50 -10.18
CA LEU A 27 29.01 20.97 -9.25
C LEU A 27 29.55 19.78 -8.43
N TYR A 28 30.81 19.39 -8.65
CA TYR A 28 31.45 18.26 -7.96
C TYR A 28 32.89 18.59 -7.57
N GLU A 29 33.82 18.58 -8.53
CA GLU A 29 35.26 18.78 -8.32
C GLU A 29 35.61 20.19 -7.81
N TYR A 30 34.97 21.22 -8.36
CA TYR A 30 35.18 22.64 -8.02
C TYR A 30 33.93 23.25 -7.40
N PHE A 31 33.29 22.51 -6.49
CA PHE A 31 32.03 22.93 -5.90
C PHE A 31 32.19 24.18 -5.02
N ASP A 32 31.48 25.25 -5.37
CA ASP A 32 31.35 26.46 -4.55
C ASP A 32 29.89 26.65 -4.12
N LYS A 33 29.65 26.48 -2.81
CA LYS A 33 28.32 26.64 -2.21
C LYS A 33 27.73 28.04 -2.42
N LYS A 34 28.57 29.10 -2.46
CA LYS A 34 28.09 30.48 -2.64
C LYS A 34 27.39 30.65 -3.99
N ARG A 35 27.96 30.06 -5.04
CA ARG A 35 27.46 30.11 -6.42
C ARG A 35 26.07 29.47 -6.60
N TYR A 36 25.69 28.54 -5.73
CA TYR A 36 24.42 27.81 -5.80
C TYR A 36 23.51 28.04 -4.58
N SER A 37 23.82 29.03 -3.75
CA SER A 37 23.08 29.34 -2.51
C SER A 37 21.61 29.70 -2.77
N GLU A 38 21.31 30.28 -3.94
CA GLU A 38 19.96 30.68 -4.34
C GLU A 38 19.11 29.52 -4.89
N ILE A 39 19.66 28.32 -5.05
CA ILE A 39 18.89 27.16 -5.53
C ILE A 39 17.86 26.74 -4.48
N ASP A 40 16.62 26.52 -4.93
CA ASP A 40 15.50 26.09 -4.10
C ASP A 40 15.18 24.61 -4.24
N LEU A 41 15.49 24.03 -5.39
CA LEU A 41 15.10 22.67 -5.78
C LEU A 41 16.11 22.08 -6.77
N ILE A 42 16.37 20.78 -6.66
CA ILE A 42 17.17 20.01 -7.61
C ILE A 42 16.24 19.07 -8.39
N LEU A 43 16.38 19.03 -9.72
CA LEU A 43 15.75 18.05 -10.60
C LEU A 43 16.83 17.25 -11.33
N SER A 44 16.77 15.93 -11.30
CA SER A 44 17.66 15.08 -12.08
C SER A 44 16.90 14.31 -13.15
N ALA A 45 17.32 14.46 -14.40
CA ALA A 45 16.75 13.76 -15.54
C ALA A 45 17.43 12.41 -15.83
N GLY A 46 18.29 11.90 -14.93
CA GLY A 46 18.87 10.55 -15.01
C GLY A 46 20.27 10.48 -15.60
N ASP A 47 20.80 9.25 -15.68
CA ASP A 47 22.15 8.89 -16.12
C ASP A 47 23.24 9.62 -15.34
N LEU A 48 23.12 9.56 -14.01
CA LEU A 48 24.07 10.14 -13.07
C LEU A 48 24.33 9.14 -11.96
N ARG A 49 25.55 9.08 -11.42
CA ARG A 49 25.83 8.14 -10.34
C ARG A 49 25.05 8.49 -9.05
N PRO A 50 24.58 7.50 -8.26
CA PRO A 50 23.88 7.75 -7.00
C PRO A 50 24.63 8.67 -6.03
N GLU A 51 25.96 8.50 -5.92
CA GLU A 51 26.80 9.29 -5.01
C GLU A 51 26.83 10.77 -5.40
N TYR A 52 26.78 11.07 -6.71
CA TYR A 52 26.76 12.45 -7.19
C TYR A 52 25.47 13.17 -6.79
N LEU A 53 24.31 12.52 -6.95
CA LEU A 53 23.05 13.12 -6.52
C LEU A 53 22.96 13.24 -5.00
N SER A 54 23.48 12.25 -4.27
CA SER A 54 23.55 12.27 -2.81
C SER A 54 24.41 13.44 -2.31
N PHE A 55 25.58 13.64 -2.94
CA PHE A 55 26.47 14.77 -2.69
C PHE A 55 25.77 16.11 -2.92
N LEU A 56 25.05 16.28 -4.03
CA LEU A 56 24.33 17.53 -4.32
C LEU A 56 23.25 17.84 -3.27
N VAL A 57 22.52 16.82 -2.81
CA VAL A 57 21.50 16.98 -1.76
C VAL A 57 22.15 17.40 -0.45
N ASP A 58 23.24 16.78 -0.06
CA ASP A 58 23.97 17.08 1.19
C ASP A 58 24.54 18.51 1.16
N MET A 59 25.28 18.85 0.10
CA MET A 59 25.99 20.13 -0.01
C MET A 59 25.05 21.34 -0.13
N LEU A 60 23.97 21.20 -0.91
CA LEU A 60 23.00 22.28 -1.12
C LEU A 60 21.90 22.29 -0.04
N ASN A 61 21.70 21.18 0.67
CA ASN A 61 20.60 20.96 1.60
C ASN A 61 19.24 21.31 0.98
N LYS A 62 19.01 20.84 -0.26
CA LYS A 62 17.78 21.06 -1.02
C LYS A 62 17.14 19.75 -1.42
N ARG A 63 15.81 19.76 -1.60
CA ARG A 63 15.08 18.58 -2.07
C ARG A 63 15.52 18.26 -3.50
N CYS A 64 15.82 16.99 -3.76
CA CYS A 64 16.06 16.47 -5.10
C CYS A 64 14.92 15.54 -5.52
N TYR A 65 14.33 15.80 -6.69
CA TYR A 65 13.45 14.85 -7.37
C TYR A 65 14.15 14.35 -8.62
N TYR A 66 14.14 13.04 -8.84
CA TYR A 66 14.80 12.45 -9.99
C TYR A 66 13.90 11.47 -10.74
N VAL A 67 14.25 11.28 -12.00
CA VAL A 67 13.83 10.12 -12.80
C VAL A 67 15.10 9.39 -13.23
N ARG A 68 14.98 8.08 -13.45
CA ARG A 68 16.11 7.27 -13.90
C ARG A 68 16.31 7.43 -15.40
N GLY A 69 17.57 7.45 -15.81
CA GLY A 69 17.97 7.22 -17.19
C GLY A 69 18.15 5.75 -17.51
N ASN A 70 18.48 5.42 -18.75
CA ASN A 70 18.61 4.03 -19.19
C ASN A 70 19.81 3.32 -18.56
N HIS A 71 20.85 4.04 -18.17
CA HIS A 71 22.05 3.48 -17.54
C HIS A 71 21.97 3.40 -16.01
N ASP A 72 20.95 3.98 -15.38
CA ASP A 72 20.77 4.00 -13.92
C ASP A 72 20.32 2.64 -13.32
N ILE A 73 20.77 1.51 -13.86
CA ILE A 73 20.38 0.16 -13.38
C ILE A 73 20.78 -0.07 -11.91
N ILE A 74 21.92 0.52 -11.49
CA ILE A 74 22.46 0.40 -10.14
C ILE A 74 21.51 0.93 -9.07
N TYR A 75 20.61 1.86 -9.42
CA TYR A 75 19.63 2.46 -8.50
C TYR A 75 18.64 1.45 -7.92
N ASN A 76 18.51 0.24 -8.51
CA ASN A 76 17.72 -0.84 -7.93
C ASN A 76 18.36 -1.42 -6.65
N VAL A 77 19.69 -1.35 -6.57
CA VAL A 77 20.49 -1.87 -5.45
C VAL A 77 20.94 -0.73 -4.55
N GLU A 78 21.42 0.36 -5.15
CA GLU A 78 21.98 1.51 -4.47
C GLU A 78 21.35 2.81 -5.00
N PRO A 79 20.17 3.19 -4.51
CA PRO A 79 19.53 4.44 -4.90
C PRO A 79 20.22 5.65 -4.24
N PRO A 80 20.17 6.84 -4.88
CA PRO A 80 20.73 8.06 -4.31
C PRO A 80 20.03 8.44 -3.00
N LEU A 81 20.81 8.66 -1.96
CA LEU A 81 20.34 9.03 -0.63
C LEU A 81 19.82 10.48 -0.64
N GLY A 82 18.78 10.74 0.15
CA GLY A 82 18.15 12.07 0.25
C GLY A 82 17.36 12.53 -0.98
N CYS A 83 17.39 11.76 -2.07
CA CYS A 83 16.65 12.01 -3.30
C CYS A 83 15.28 11.31 -3.30
N VAL A 84 14.36 11.75 -4.16
CA VAL A 84 13.05 11.11 -4.33
C VAL A 84 12.80 10.74 -5.78
N ASP A 85 12.62 9.45 -6.03
CA ASP A 85 12.20 8.94 -7.33
C ASP A 85 10.73 9.28 -7.61
N ILE A 86 10.52 10.08 -8.65
CA ILE A 86 9.21 10.53 -9.11
C ILE A 86 8.75 9.86 -10.41
N ASP A 87 9.40 8.80 -10.86
CA ASP A 87 8.98 8.05 -12.03
C ASP A 87 7.52 7.55 -11.90
N GLY A 88 6.68 7.92 -12.88
CA GLY A 88 5.25 7.64 -12.92
C GLY A 88 4.40 8.40 -11.88
N LYS A 89 4.98 9.36 -11.15
CA LYS A 89 4.32 10.08 -10.05
C LYS A 89 4.23 11.58 -10.33
N VAL A 90 3.17 12.21 -9.82
CA VAL A 90 3.05 13.67 -9.77
C VAL A 90 3.27 14.14 -8.35
N VAL A 91 4.29 14.97 -8.14
CA VAL A 91 4.61 15.60 -6.84
C VAL A 91 4.27 17.09 -6.86
N SER A 92 4.16 17.69 -5.67
CA SER A 92 3.94 19.13 -5.52
C SER A 92 5.00 19.68 -4.58
N HIS A 93 5.78 20.65 -5.05
CA HIS A 93 6.86 21.28 -4.31
C HIS A 93 6.70 22.80 -4.36
N LYS A 94 6.49 23.44 -3.20
CA LYS A 94 6.30 24.90 -3.08
C LYS A 94 5.33 25.49 -4.14
N GLY A 95 4.23 24.78 -4.41
CA GLY A 95 3.21 25.19 -5.38
C GLY A 95 3.44 24.77 -6.84
N ILE A 96 4.59 24.19 -7.18
CA ILE A 96 4.90 23.66 -8.52
C ILE A 96 4.56 22.17 -8.58
N ARG A 97 3.87 21.74 -9.64
CA ARG A 97 3.53 20.33 -9.87
C ARG A 97 4.46 19.71 -10.90
N ILE A 98 5.12 18.63 -10.50
CA ILE A 98 6.17 17.98 -11.28
C ILE A 98 5.75 16.53 -11.54
N LEU A 99 5.70 16.12 -12.80
CA LEU A 99 5.49 14.74 -13.23
C LEU A 99 6.83 14.13 -13.64
N GLY A 100 7.19 12.97 -13.12
CA GLY A 100 8.37 12.22 -13.55
C GLY A 100 8.03 11.08 -14.51
N LEU A 101 8.82 10.93 -15.59
CA LEU A 101 8.76 9.81 -16.53
C LEU A 101 10.19 9.41 -16.95
N GLY A 102 10.77 8.44 -16.26
CA GLY A 102 12.12 7.93 -16.51
C GLY A 102 12.21 6.87 -17.60
N GLY A 103 13.45 6.60 -18.02
CA GLY A 103 13.84 5.60 -19.00
C GLY A 103 13.97 6.12 -20.42
N SER A 104 14.54 5.27 -21.29
CA SER A 104 14.70 5.52 -22.73
C SER A 104 13.75 4.66 -23.58
N MET A 105 13.76 4.88 -24.89
CA MET A 105 13.17 3.95 -25.84
C MET A 105 13.84 2.57 -25.70
N TRP A 106 13.09 1.50 -25.97
CA TRP A 106 13.65 0.15 -25.99
C TRP A 106 14.61 -0.05 -27.17
N TYR A 107 15.84 -0.45 -26.87
CA TYR A 107 16.88 -0.74 -27.87
C TYR A 107 17.73 -1.98 -27.53
N GLY A 108 17.54 -2.60 -26.37
CA GLY A 108 18.32 -3.80 -26.02
C GLY A 108 17.93 -4.51 -24.72
N GLY A 109 17.00 -3.94 -23.92
CA GLY A 109 16.49 -4.53 -22.68
C GLY A 109 17.51 -4.64 -21.55
N ARG A 110 18.64 -3.93 -21.64
CA ARG A 110 19.73 -3.98 -20.64
C ARG A 110 19.64 -2.86 -19.61
N GLY A 111 18.83 -1.83 -19.89
CA GLY A 111 18.66 -0.66 -19.05
C GLY A 111 17.23 -0.44 -18.55
N VAL A 112 17.00 0.76 -18.02
CA VAL A 112 15.63 1.25 -17.74
C VAL A 112 15.01 1.69 -19.07
N GLU A 113 14.45 0.72 -19.78
CA GLU A 113 13.97 0.88 -21.15
C GLU A 113 12.46 0.67 -21.27
N HIS A 114 11.83 1.39 -22.19
CA HIS A 114 10.40 1.33 -22.42
C HIS A 114 10.04 1.35 -23.90
N THR A 115 9.08 0.52 -24.29
CA THR A 115 8.40 0.69 -25.58
C THR A 115 7.51 1.93 -25.56
N ASP A 116 7.20 2.47 -26.75
CA ASP A 116 6.23 3.57 -26.90
C ASP A 116 4.90 3.27 -26.19
N TRP A 117 4.46 2.01 -26.21
CA TRP A 117 3.23 1.58 -25.53
C TRP A 117 3.37 1.59 -24.01
N GLN A 118 4.48 1.07 -23.46
CA GLN A 118 4.74 1.08 -22.02
C GLN A 118 4.82 2.52 -21.48
N MET A 119 5.51 3.42 -22.19
CA MET A 119 5.57 4.83 -21.81
C MET A 119 4.19 5.50 -21.90
N ARG A 120 3.41 5.24 -22.95
CA ARG A 120 2.03 5.70 -23.07
C ARG A 120 1.16 5.23 -21.90
N TRP A 121 1.35 3.99 -21.45
CA TRP A 121 0.65 3.44 -20.30
C TRP A 121 1.04 4.13 -18.98
N LYS A 122 2.33 4.46 -18.78
CA LYS A 122 2.79 5.28 -17.64
C LYS A 122 2.10 6.64 -17.61
N VAL A 123 2.08 7.35 -18.75
CA VAL A 123 1.35 8.63 -18.88
C VAL A 123 -0.14 8.47 -18.58
N TRP A 124 -0.76 7.39 -19.08
CA TRP A 124 -2.17 7.08 -18.83
C TRP A 124 -2.47 6.84 -17.35
N LYS A 125 -1.59 6.15 -16.61
CA LYS A 125 -1.69 5.97 -15.15
C LYS A 125 -1.51 7.30 -14.39
N ALA A 126 -0.61 8.16 -14.86
CA ALA A 126 -0.39 9.47 -14.25
C ALA A 126 -1.60 10.43 -14.41
N ARG A 127 -2.48 10.21 -15.39
CA ARG A 127 -3.63 11.10 -15.69
C ARG A 127 -4.49 11.41 -14.46
N PHE A 128 -4.74 10.42 -13.60
CA PHE A 128 -5.57 10.60 -12.40
C PHE A 128 -4.87 11.52 -11.39
N GLN A 129 -3.55 11.38 -11.25
CA GLN A 129 -2.75 12.24 -10.38
C GLN A 129 -2.70 13.68 -10.91
N ILE A 130 -2.53 13.85 -12.24
CA ILE A 130 -2.55 15.16 -12.90
C ILE A 130 -3.91 15.83 -12.69
N TRP A 131 -5.00 15.10 -12.93
CA TRP A 131 -6.36 15.61 -12.74
C TRP A 131 -6.64 16.00 -11.27
N ARG A 132 -6.30 15.13 -10.31
CA ARG A 132 -6.47 15.41 -8.86
C ARG A 132 -5.68 16.65 -8.42
N ARG A 133 -4.50 16.88 -9.01
CA ARG A 133 -3.65 18.05 -8.76
C ARG A 133 -3.94 19.22 -9.70
N ARG A 134 -5.01 19.12 -10.51
CA ARG A 134 -5.54 20.15 -11.42
C ARG A 134 -4.55 20.64 -12.48
N GLY A 135 -3.71 19.73 -12.98
CA GLY A 135 -2.70 20.00 -14.00
C GLY A 135 -1.28 19.63 -13.58
N VAL A 136 -0.33 19.95 -14.46
CA VAL A 136 1.12 19.73 -14.28
C VAL A 136 1.84 20.98 -14.78
N ASP A 137 2.88 21.41 -14.09
CA ASP A 137 3.66 22.60 -14.45
C ASP A 137 4.99 22.22 -15.11
N ILE A 138 5.62 21.15 -14.62
CA ILE A 138 6.88 20.60 -15.13
C ILE A 138 6.71 19.10 -15.41
N VAL A 139 7.15 18.66 -16.57
CA VAL A 139 7.31 17.25 -16.90
C VAL A 139 8.80 16.96 -16.96
N LEU A 140 9.30 16.15 -16.03
CA LEU A 140 10.69 15.72 -15.98
C LEU A 140 10.77 14.34 -16.62
N THR A 141 11.50 14.24 -17.72
CA THR A 141 11.74 12.99 -18.44
C THR A 141 13.23 12.72 -18.56
N HIS A 142 13.62 11.48 -18.83
CA HIS A 142 14.99 11.21 -19.27
C HIS A 142 15.10 11.40 -20.79
N ALA A 143 14.34 10.58 -21.54
CA ALA A 143 14.27 10.69 -23.00
C ALA A 143 13.54 11.96 -23.50
N PRO A 144 13.87 12.43 -24.71
CA PRO A 144 13.19 13.56 -25.35
C PRO A 144 11.78 13.22 -25.88
N PRO A 145 10.96 14.22 -26.23
CA PRO A 145 9.76 14.03 -27.06
C PRO A 145 10.13 13.61 -28.49
N LYS A 146 9.29 12.80 -29.13
CA LYS A 146 9.55 12.39 -30.53
C LYS A 146 9.57 13.61 -31.46
N GLY A 147 10.60 13.72 -32.29
CA GLY A 147 10.81 14.81 -33.25
C GLY A 147 11.34 16.12 -32.64
N ILE A 148 11.63 16.16 -31.34
CA ILE A 148 12.15 17.37 -30.66
C ILE A 148 13.34 16.97 -29.81
N HIS A 149 14.53 17.46 -30.16
CA HIS A 149 15.80 17.09 -29.53
C HIS A 149 16.08 15.57 -29.52
N ASP A 150 15.39 14.77 -30.35
CA ASP A 150 15.59 13.33 -30.43
C ASP A 150 16.56 12.93 -31.55
N GLY A 151 17.01 11.67 -31.48
CA GLY A 151 17.98 11.12 -32.42
C GLY A 151 17.37 10.25 -33.51
N LYS A 152 18.17 9.98 -34.55
CA LYS A 152 17.80 9.07 -35.65
C LYS A 152 17.94 7.61 -35.25
N ASP A 153 18.86 7.30 -34.34
CA ASP A 153 19.03 5.95 -33.80
C ASP A 153 17.92 5.60 -32.80
N LEU A 154 17.69 4.30 -32.61
CA LEU A 154 16.58 3.83 -31.76
C LEU A 154 16.72 4.25 -30.30
N CYS A 155 17.95 4.33 -29.77
CA CYS A 155 18.19 4.63 -28.35
C CYS A 155 17.78 6.08 -28.04
N HIS A 156 18.17 7.02 -28.89
CA HIS A 156 17.89 8.45 -28.71
C HIS A 156 16.54 8.90 -29.28
N ARG A 157 15.76 7.98 -29.87
CA ARG A 157 14.43 8.30 -30.39
C ARG A 157 13.47 8.68 -29.27
N GLY A 158 12.80 9.82 -29.41
CA GLY A 158 11.88 10.31 -28.41
C GLY A 158 10.54 9.58 -28.40
N PHE A 159 9.76 9.80 -27.34
CA PHE A 159 8.44 9.19 -27.19
C PHE A 159 7.31 10.02 -27.80
N ARG A 160 6.40 9.36 -28.54
CA ARG A 160 5.20 10.02 -29.10
C ARG A 160 4.22 10.48 -28.03
N SER A 161 4.19 9.76 -26.90
CA SER A 161 3.26 10.06 -25.80
C SER A 161 3.50 11.42 -25.16
N PHE A 162 4.73 11.96 -25.25
CA PHE A 162 5.09 13.27 -24.70
C PHE A 162 4.48 14.42 -25.49
N LEU A 163 4.38 14.31 -26.82
CA LEU A 163 3.68 15.30 -27.66
C LEU A 163 2.20 15.44 -27.24
N LYS A 164 1.52 14.32 -27.03
CA LYS A 164 0.13 14.30 -26.54
C LYS A 164 -0.01 14.88 -25.15
N LEU A 165 1.02 14.77 -24.33
CA LEU A 165 1.07 15.33 -22.99
C LEU A 165 1.21 16.85 -23.05
N ILE A 166 2.12 17.36 -23.90
CA ILE A 166 2.29 18.79 -24.19
C ILE A 166 0.96 19.40 -24.66
N GLU A 167 0.37 18.81 -25.70
CA GLU A 167 -0.89 19.29 -26.29
C GLU A 167 -2.03 19.35 -25.26
N LYS A 168 -2.19 18.28 -24.47
CA LYS A 168 -3.32 18.14 -23.55
C LYS A 168 -3.19 18.97 -22.28
N TYR A 169 -2.01 18.98 -21.67
CA TYR A 169 -1.84 19.55 -20.33
C TYR A 169 -1.06 20.86 -20.33
N LYS A 170 -0.42 21.22 -21.44
CA LYS A 170 0.33 22.47 -21.62
C LYS A 170 1.24 22.79 -20.43
N PRO A 171 2.13 21.85 -20.03
CA PRO A 171 3.09 22.13 -18.97
C PRO A 171 3.95 23.34 -19.36
N ARG A 172 4.41 24.12 -18.39
CA ARG A 172 5.30 25.25 -18.68
C ARG A 172 6.65 24.78 -19.21
N TYR A 173 7.14 23.67 -18.65
CA TYR A 173 8.40 23.05 -19.05
C TYR A 173 8.26 21.55 -19.23
N LEU A 174 8.90 21.02 -20.27
CA LEU A 174 9.28 19.62 -20.36
C LEU A 174 10.81 19.56 -20.33
N ILE A 175 11.37 18.97 -19.29
CA ILE A 175 12.80 18.91 -19.03
C ILE A 175 13.27 17.50 -19.34
N HIS A 176 14.31 17.35 -20.16
CA HIS A 176 14.88 16.05 -20.49
C HIS A 176 16.40 16.07 -20.58
N GLY A 177 17.02 14.88 -20.60
CA GLY A 177 18.43 14.66 -20.88
C GLY A 177 18.61 13.75 -22.09
N HIS A 178 19.46 12.73 -21.94
CA HIS A 178 19.68 11.59 -22.85
C HIS A 178 20.37 11.90 -24.18
N VAL A 179 20.14 13.08 -24.78
CA VAL A 179 20.69 13.42 -26.11
C VAL A 179 21.86 14.39 -25.98
N HIS A 180 23.03 13.96 -26.47
CA HIS A 180 24.32 14.65 -26.29
C HIS A 180 24.81 15.30 -27.58
N LYS A 181 25.59 16.39 -27.43
CA LYS A 181 26.31 17.05 -28.52
C LYS A 181 27.26 16.12 -29.29
N SER A 182 27.84 15.12 -28.62
CA SER A 182 28.78 14.14 -29.21
C SER A 182 28.15 13.21 -30.24
N TYR A 183 26.81 13.16 -30.33
CA TYR A 183 26.08 12.30 -31.28
C TYR A 183 25.58 13.04 -32.54
N GLY A 184 25.95 14.32 -32.75
CA GLY A 184 25.65 15.06 -33.98
C GLY A 184 24.22 15.61 -34.09
N TYR A 185 23.55 15.86 -32.95
CA TYR A 185 22.17 16.33 -32.87
C TYR A 185 22.04 17.87 -32.69
N SER A 186 20.83 18.39 -32.92
CA SER A 186 20.47 19.82 -32.93
C SER A 186 21.11 20.64 -31.79
N GLU A 187 21.61 21.84 -32.12
CA GLU A 187 22.22 22.79 -31.18
C GLU A 187 21.23 23.41 -30.18
N GLU A 188 19.92 23.27 -30.45
CA GLU A 188 18.88 23.87 -29.63
C GLU A 188 18.74 23.14 -28.29
N LYS A 189 19.17 23.80 -27.21
CA LYS A 189 18.88 23.33 -25.84
C LYS A 189 17.45 23.63 -25.39
N ILE A 190 16.80 24.58 -26.03
CA ILE A 190 15.46 25.04 -25.67
C ILE A 190 14.64 25.23 -26.95
N THR A 191 13.59 24.43 -27.11
CA THR A 191 12.62 24.59 -28.19
C THR A 191 11.25 24.90 -27.59
N GLN A 192 10.58 25.92 -28.13
CA GLN A 192 9.22 26.26 -27.76
C GLN A 192 8.24 25.41 -28.57
N VAL A 193 7.40 24.62 -27.89
CA VAL A 193 6.37 23.78 -28.50
C VAL A 193 5.02 24.22 -27.95
N GLN A 194 4.27 24.95 -28.78
CA GLN A 194 3.05 25.65 -28.35
C GLN A 194 3.35 26.56 -27.15
N GLU A 195 2.77 26.31 -25.98
CA GLU A 195 2.99 27.06 -24.74
C GLU A 195 4.08 26.43 -23.84
N THR A 196 4.59 25.23 -24.19
CA THR A 196 5.58 24.48 -23.41
C THR A 196 7.01 24.76 -23.90
N LYS A 197 7.93 25.04 -22.98
CA LYS A 197 9.38 25.03 -23.27
C LYS A 197 9.94 23.63 -23.07
N VAL A 198 10.43 23.00 -24.12
CA VAL A 198 11.19 21.75 -24.05
C VAL A 198 12.66 22.11 -23.82
N VAL A 199 13.27 21.61 -22.75
CA VAL A 199 14.62 21.99 -22.31
C VAL A 199 15.49 20.75 -22.14
N ASN A 200 16.59 20.68 -22.88
CA ASN A 200 17.65 19.69 -22.67
C ASN A 200 18.61 20.19 -21.57
N VAL A 201 18.74 19.41 -20.49
CA VAL A 201 19.52 19.77 -19.30
C VAL A 201 20.77 18.92 -19.09
N GLN A 202 21.30 18.33 -20.17
CA GLN A 202 22.59 17.64 -20.16
C GLN A 202 23.67 18.50 -19.46
N GLY A 203 24.38 17.90 -18.51
CA GLY A 203 25.28 18.60 -17.61
C GLY A 203 24.51 19.31 -16.51
N LYS A 204 24.34 20.63 -16.66
CA LYS A 204 23.53 21.46 -15.77
C LYS A 204 22.75 22.55 -16.49
N HIS A 205 21.60 22.90 -15.93
CA HIS A 205 20.82 24.05 -16.34
C HIS A 205 20.06 24.64 -15.14
N VAL A 206 20.00 25.97 -15.02
CA VAL A 206 19.26 26.63 -13.93
C VAL A 206 18.02 27.30 -14.51
N LEU A 207 16.85 26.94 -13.98
CA LEU A 207 15.55 27.44 -14.42
C LEU A 207 14.93 28.31 -13.33
N GLU A 208 14.35 29.45 -13.72
CA GLU A 208 13.52 30.26 -12.83
C GLU A 208 12.04 30.06 -13.15
N ILE A 209 11.25 29.69 -12.14
CA ILE A 209 9.81 29.52 -12.29
C ILE A 209 9.06 30.27 -11.20
N GLN A 210 8.00 30.97 -11.61
CA GLN A 210 7.02 31.57 -10.69
C GLN A 210 5.89 30.56 -10.42
N PRO A 211 5.64 30.20 -9.14
CA PRO A 211 4.49 29.38 -8.76
C PRO A 211 3.17 30.04 -9.17
N ARG A 212 2.24 29.29 -9.77
CA ARG A 212 0.89 29.78 -10.04
C ARG A 212 0.06 29.74 -8.75
N MET A 213 -0.16 30.90 -8.12
CA MET A 213 -1.16 31.05 -7.06
C MET A 213 -2.56 30.91 -7.65
N ARG A 214 -3.36 29.95 -7.16
CA ARG A 214 -4.76 29.76 -7.57
C ARG A 214 -5.68 29.97 -6.38
N LYS A 215 -6.81 30.66 -6.61
CA LYS A 215 -7.88 30.84 -5.62
C LYS A 215 -8.24 29.49 -5.00
N LYS A 216 -8.23 29.42 -3.66
CA LYS A 216 -8.87 28.33 -2.90
C LYS A 216 -10.36 28.37 -3.27
N ILE A 217 -10.80 27.49 -4.16
CA ILE A 217 -12.22 27.22 -4.33
C ILE A 217 -12.64 26.49 -3.07
N THR A 218 -13.41 27.18 -2.22
CA THR A 218 -14.18 26.61 -1.12
C THR A 218 -15.03 25.46 -1.65
N LYS A 219 -15.00 24.34 -0.94
CA LYS A 219 -15.52 23.03 -1.36
C LYS A 219 -16.96 23.13 -1.86
N LYS A 220 -17.26 22.56 -3.04
CA LYS A 220 -18.61 22.05 -3.33
C LYS A 220 -18.76 20.70 -2.60
N GLU A 221 -19.52 20.72 -1.52
CA GLU A 221 -19.77 19.59 -0.61
C GLU A 221 -20.45 18.38 -1.29
N GLY A 222 -21.06 18.57 -2.47
CA GLY A 222 -21.73 17.48 -3.19
C GLY A 222 -20.80 16.40 -3.77
N TRP A 223 -19.61 16.75 -4.29
CA TRP A 223 -18.73 15.77 -4.95
C TRP A 223 -17.96 14.90 -3.95
N TRP A 224 -17.63 15.47 -2.77
CA TRP A 224 -16.95 14.74 -1.72
C TRP A 224 -17.83 13.65 -1.11
N ASN A 225 -19.14 13.87 -0.97
CA ASN A 225 -20.06 12.83 -0.48
C ASN A 225 -20.16 11.63 -1.43
N THR A 226 -20.17 11.86 -2.75
CA THR A 226 -20.18 10.78 -3.75
C THR A 226 -18.85 10.00 -3.78
N VAL A 227 -17.72 10.70 -3.70
CA VAL A 227 -16.39 10.05 -3.64
C VAL A 227 -16.16 9.32 -2.31
N PHE A 228 -16.66 9.86 -1.19
CA PHE A 228 -16.64 9.17 0.10
C PHE A 228 -17.51 7.91 0.07
N LYS A 229 -18.72 7.97 -0.52
CA LYS A 229 -19.55 6.77 -0.77
C LYS A 229 -18.82 5.75 -1.65
N LEU A 230 -18.23 6.19 -2.76
CA LEU A 230 -17.50 5.31 -3.69
C LEU A 230 -16.22 4.70 -3.10
N ARG A 231 -15.53 5.40 -2.18
CA ARG A 231 -14.38 4.89 -1.42
C ARG A 231 -14.78 3.95 -0.29
N GLN A 232 -15.90 4.19 0.38
CA GLN A 232 -16.43 3.26 1.38
C GLN A 232 -16.83 1.93 0.75
N ASP A 233 -17.27 1.96 -0.51
CA ASP A 233 -17.76 0.79 -1.23
C ASP A 233 -16.71 0.13 -2.16
N SER A 234 -15.41 0.46 -2.05
CA SER A 234 -14.32 -0.15 -2.85
C SER A 234 -13.50 -1.17 -2.05
N LEU A 235 -12.80 -2.07 -2.73
CA LEU A 235 -11.84 -2.99 -2.09
C LEU A 235 -10.74 -2.22 -1.33
N LYS A 236 -10.23 -2.80 -0.25
CA LYS A 236 -9.06 -2.28 0.45
C LYS A 236 -7.83 -2.32 -0.46
N SER A 237 -6.96 -1.32 -0.34
CA SER A 237 -5.68 -1.30 -1.05
C SER A 237 -4.58 -1.87 -0.17
N PHE A 238 -3.93 -2.96 -0.63
CA PHE A 238 -2.81 -3.58 0.09
C PHE A 238 -1.73 -2.56 0.45
N TYR A 239 -1.24 -1.80 -0.54
CA TYR A 239 -0.15 -0.84 -0.33
C TYR A 239 -0.51 0.32 0.60
N ALA A 240 -1.79 0.67 0.73
CA ALA A 240 -2.23 1.67 1.69
C ALA A 240 -2.24 1.09 3.11
N GLU A 241 -2.73 -0.13 3.26
CA GLU A 241 -2.80 -0.85 4.54
C GLU A 241 -1.41 -1.26 5.05
N SER A 242 -0.57 -1.84 4.20
CA SER A 242 0.82 -2.20 4.53
C SER A 242 1.63 -0.97 4.96
N ARG A 243 1.52 0.17 4.25
CA ARG A 243 2.20 1.42 4.66
C ARG A 243 1.67 2.01 5.94
N ALA A 244 0.34 2.06 6.10
CA ALA A 244 -0.28 2.60 7.31
C ALA A 244 0.10 1.78 8.56
N ARG A 245 0.24 0.46 8.40
CA ARG A 245 0.54 -0.48 9.49
C ARG A 245 2.02 -0.86 9.60
N LYS A 246 2.88 -0.37 8.70
CA LYS A 246 4.35 -0.63 8.59
C LYS A 246 4.75 -2.09 8.30
N TYR A 247 4.03 -2.78 7.42
CA TYR A 247 4.33 -4.15 6.99
C TYR A 247 5.20 -4.09 5.71
N LEU A 248 6.50 -4.44 5.80
CA LEU A 248 7.40 -4.39 4.64
C LEU A 248 8.24 -5.64 4.40
N ASP A 249 8.33 -6.57 5.37
CA ASP A 249 8.99 -7.86 5.16
C ASP A 249 7.95 -8.90 4.70
N SER A 250 8.37 -10.01 4.09
CA SER A 250 7.44 -11.02 3.55
C SER A 250 7.98 -12.44 3.64
N ILE A 251 7.08 -13.39 3.91
CA ILE A 251 7.35 -14.83 3.89
C ILE A 251 6.38 -15.54 2.94
N ASP A 252 6.90 -16.46 2.14
CA ASP A 252 6.08 -17.34 1.31
C ASP A 252 5.48 -18.45 2.18
N ARG A 253 4.15 -18.59 2.16
CA ARG A 253 3.38 -19.58 2.91
C ARG A 253 2.92 -20.75 2.06
N GLY A 254 3.23 -20.76 0.77
CA GLY A 254 2.84 -21.78 -0.17
C GLY A 254 1.33 -21.79 -0.44
N ILE A 255 0.83 -22.94 -0.91
CA ILE A 255 -0.58 -23.12 -1.24
C ILE A 255 -1.36 -23.46 0.02
N GLN A 256 -2.42 -22.69 0.29
CA GLN A 256 -3.34 -22.94 1.40
C GLN A 256 -4.78 -22.64 0.99
N THR A 257 -5.73 -23.29 1.64
CA THR A 257 -7.15 -23.04 1.46
C THR A 257 -7.62 -21.89 2.36
N VAL A 258 -8.18 -20.83 1.77
CA VAL A 258 -8.63 -19.64 2.49
C VAL A 258 -10.15 -19.47 2.42
N LYS A 259 -10.75 -18.90 3.48
CA LYS A 259 -12.15 -18.47 3.44
C LYS A 259 -12.30 -17.28 2.51
N SER A 260 -13.24 -17.36 1.57
CA SER A 260 -13.48 -16.31 0.58
C SER A 260 -13.86 -14.96 1.23
N ASP A 261 -14.50 -14.99 2.41
CA ASP A 261 -14.86 -13.80 3.21
C ASP A 261 -13.66 -13.04 3.78
N ASN A 262 -12.53 -13.71 3.98
CA ASN A 262 -11.31 -13.06 4.49
C ASN A 262 -10.55 -12.32 3.38
N ILE A 263 -10.94 -12.52 2.12
CA ILE A 263 -10.43 -11.76 0.98
C ILE A 263 -11.16 -10.42 0.93
N VAL A 264 -10.45 -9.35 1.28
CA VAL A 264 -11.03 -8.01 1.55
C VAL A 264 -10.48 -6.91 0.66
N GLY A 265 -9.43 -7.20 -0.10
CA GLY A 265 -8.68 -6.17 -0.81
C GLY A 265 -8.01 -6.62 -2.09
N SER A 266 -7.33 -5.67 -2.73
CA SER A 266 -6.57 -5.89 -3.96
C SER A 266 -5.22 -5.20 -3.85
N VAL A 267 -4.19 -5.86 -4.40
CA VAL A 267 -2.84 -5.30 -4.47
C VAL A 267 -2.75 -4.24 -5.58
N GLY A 268 -3.31 -4.52 -6.76
CA GLY A 268 -3.16 -3.68 -7.94
C GLY A 268 -4.43 -2.94 -8.41
N ARG A 269 -5.63 -3.42 -8.07
CA ARG A 269 -6.91 -3.00 -8.65
C ARG A 269 -8.03 -2.68 -7.64
N PRO A 270 -7.78 -1.95 -6.53
CA PRO A 270 -8.78 -1.75 -5.47
C PRO A 270 -10.00 -0.91 -5.88
N LEU A 271 -9.89 -0.10 -6.94
CA LEU A 271 -10.97 0.78 -7.41
C LEU A 271 -11.84 0.15 -8.51
N ASP A 272 -11.39 -0.94 -9.14
CA ASP A 272 -12.09 -1.60 -10.25
C ASP A 272 -13.29 -2.44 -9.76
N PHE A 273 -13.33 -2.79 -8.48
CA PHE A 273 -14.31 -3.67 -7.87
C PHE A 273 -14.93 -3.05 -6.61
N SER A 274 -16.15 -3.44 -6.30
CA SER A 274 -16.82 -3.13 -5.04
C SER A 274 -16.22 -3.93 -3.89
N ARG A 275 -16.56 -3.55 -2.66
CA ARG A 275 -16.14 -4.26 -1.44
C ARG A 275 -16.53 -5.74 -1.43
N ASN A 276 -17.62 -6.10 -2.12
CA ASN A 276 -18.13 -7.46 -2.21
C ASN A 276 -17.59 -8.21 -3.44
N PHE A 277 -16.53 -7.71 -4.09
CA PHE A 277 -16.04 -8.25 -5.36
C PHE A 277 -17.13 -8.25 -6.45
N SER A 278 -17.92 -7.18 -6.54
CA SER A 278 -18.80 -6.94 -7.71
C SER A 278 -18.22 -5.85 -8.62
N ILE A 279 -18.63 -5.82 -9.88
CA ILE A 279 -18.13 -4.84 -10.86
C ILE A 279 -18.81 -3.48 -10.62
N LYS A 280 -18.05 -2.37 -10.60
CA LYS A 280 -18.60 -1.01 -10.44
C LYS A 280 -18.93 -0.34 -11.79
N GLY A 281 -20.10 0.31 -11.87
CA GLY A 281 -20.50 1.23 -12.96
C GLY A 281 -21.57 0.68 -13.92
N VAL A 282 -22.38 1.57 -14.50
CA VAL A 282 -23.61 1.29 -15.28
C VAL A 282 -23.37 0.54 -16.61
N ASP A 283 -22.13 0.43 -17.08
CA ASP A 283 -21.78 -0.44 -18.22
C ASP A 283 -20.61 -1.34 -17.83
N GLY A 284 -20.94 -2.53 -17.34
CA GLY A 284 -19.99 -3.57 -16.99
C GLY A 284 -19.08 -3.85 -18.19
N LYS A 285 -17.78 -3.59 -18.02
CA LYS A 285 -16.73 -3.90 -19.00
C LYS A 285 -16.97 -5.30 -19.61
N PRO A 286 -17.39 -5.41 -20.90
CA PRO A 286 -17.87 -6.68 -21.47
C PRO A 286 -16.85 -7.81 -21.38
N HIS A 287 -15.56 -7.47 -21.48
CA HIS A 287 -14.44 -8.40 -21.36
C HIS A 287 -14.28 -9.01 -19.95
N ILE A 288 -14.65 -8.29 -18.89
CA ILE A 288 -14.59 -8.83 -17.51
C ILE A 288 -15.74 -9.80 -17.30
N GLN A 289 -16.94 -9.45 -17.75
CA GLN A 289 -18.11 -10.33 -17.66
C GLN A 289 -17.93 -11.62 -18.46
N SER A 290 -17.44 -11.51 -19.71
CA SER A 290 -17.13 -12.68 -20.54
C SER A 290 -16.08 -13.58 -19.88
N ARG A 291 -15.04 -13.00 -19.27
CA ARG A 291 -14.00 -13.78 -18.58
C ARG A 291 -14.51 -14.43 -17.28
N VAL A 292 -15.35 -13.74 -16.50
CA VAL A 292 -15.99 -14.32 -15.30
C VAL A 292 -16.93 -15.45 -15.69
N LYS A 293 -17.77 -15.26 -16.71
CA LYS A 293 -18.69 -16.29 -17.20
C LYS A 293 -17.96 -17.55 -17.67
N SER A 294 -16.88 -17.41 -18.44
CA SER A 294 -16.03 -18.54 -18.86
C SER A 294 -15.40 -19.28 -17.67
N ILE A 295 -15.09 -18.58 -16.58
CA ILE A 295 -14.57 -19.21 -15.36
C ILE A 295 -15.70 -19.93 -14.62
N GLU A 296 -16.88 -19.31 -14.49
CA GLU A 296 -18.06 -19.93 -13.87
C GLU A 296 -18.46 -21.23 -14.59
N GLU A 297 -18.45 -21.23 -15.92
CA GLU A 297 -18.67 -22.41 -16.76
C GLU A 297 -17.63 -23.50 -16.47
N ALA A 298 -16.34 -23.15 -16.45
CA ALA A 298 -15.28 -24.10 -16.12
C ALA A 298 -15.41 -24.69 -14.70
N MET A 299 -15.91 -23.90 -13.74
CA MET A 299 -16.20 -24.38 -12.38
C MET A 299 -17.38 -25.35 -12.34
N GLN A 300 -18.45 -25.07 -13.11
CA GLN A 300 -19.61 -25.96 -13.22
C GLN A 300 -19.26 -27.29 -13.89
N GLU A 301 -18.37 -27.27 -14.87
CA GLU A 301 -17.85 -28.46 -15.55
C GLU A 301 -16.81 -29.24 -14.72
N GLY A 302 -16.45 -28.76 -13.52
CA GLY A 302 -15.46 -29.39 -12.65
C GLY A 302 -14.03 -29.33 -13.18
N ARG A 303 -13.72 -28.39 -14.10
CA ARG A 303 -12.36 -28.24 -14.63
C ARG A 303 -11.44 -27.62 -13.55
N PRO A 304 -10.23 -28.15 -13.37
CA PRO A 304 -9.29 -27.60 -12.39
C PRO A 304 -8.86 -26.19 -12.80
N LEU A 305 -9.01 -25.24 -11.88
CA LEU A 305 -8.55 -23.87 -12.05
C LEU A 305 -7.23 -23.66 -11.30
N PRO A 306 -6.32 -22.81 -11.82
CA PRO A 306 -5.13 -22.45 -11.09
C PRO A 306 -5.48 -21.80 -9.74
N ALA A 307 -4.61 -21.95 -8.74
CA ALA A 307 -4.73 -21.26 -7.46
C ALA A 307 -4.65 -19.73 -7.66
N VAL A 308 -5.31 -18.98 -6.78
CA VAL A 308 -5.22 -17.50 -6.78
C VAL A 308 -3.97 -17.06 -6.02
N GLU A 309 -3.48 -15.85 -6.27
CA GLU A 309 -2.31 -15.32 -5.57
C GLU A 309 -2.75 -14.22 -4.59
N LEU A 310 -2.46 -14.41 -3.31
CA LEU A 310 -2.91 -13.52 -2.24
C LEU A 310 -1.74 -13.02 -1.39
N TYR A 311 -1.76 -11.72 -1.10
CA TYR A 311 -0.96 -11.15 -0.03
C TYR A 311 -1.76 -11.16 1.27
N LYS A 312 -1.14 -11.61 2.37
CA LYS A 312 -1.76 -11.65 3.70
C LYS A 312 -1.16 -10.57 4.60
N ILE A 313 -2.02 -9.82 5.30
CA ILE A 313 -1.68 -8.95 6.41
C ILE A 313 -2.62 -9.32 7.56
N ASP A 314 -2.08 -9.82 8.67
CA ASP A 314 -2.88 -10.31 9.81
C ASP A 314 -3.87 -11.41 9.38
N ASP A 315 -5.18 -11.15 9.34
CA ASP A 315 -6.22 -12.07 8.82
C ASP A 315 -6.80 -11.63 7.46
N GLU A 316 -6.26 -10.56 6.90
CA GLU A 316 -6.78 -9.93 5.70
C GLU A 316 -6.02 -10.39 4.48
N TYR A 317 -6.74 -10.89 3.47
CA TYR A 317 -6.17 -11.28 2.19
C TYR A 317 -6.44 -10.24 1.11
N TYR A 318 -5.41 -9.98 0.31
CA TYR A 318 -5.39 -9.00 -0.75
C TYR A 318 -5.01 -9.68 -2.06
N VAL A 319 -5.86 -9.56 -3.06
CA VAL A 319 -5.67 -10.28 -4.33
C VAL A 319 -4.56 -9.62 -5.15
N LEU A 320 -3.48 -10.37 -5.38
CA LEU A 320 -2.43 -10.04 -6.33
C LEU A 320 -2.88 -10.45 -7.74
N ASP A 321 -3.28 -11.72 -7.90
CA ASP A 321 -3.82 -12.28 -9.12
C ASP A 321 -5.04 -13.18 -8.84
N GLY A 322 -5.96 -13.26 -9.81
CA GLY A 322 -7.15 -14.10 -9.72
C GLY A 322 -8.46 -13.38 -9.36
N HIS A 323 -8.56 -12.06 -9.55
CA HIS A 323 -9.79 -11.29 -9.26
C HIS A 323 -11.04 -11.91 -9.88
N HIS A 324 -10.99 -12.32 -11.16
CA HIS A 324 -12.16 -12.92 -11.83
C HIS A 324 -12.55 -14.28 -11.26
N ARG A 325 -11.57 -15.07 -10.78
CA ARG A 325 -11.81 -16.36 -10.12
C ARG A 325 -12.48 -16.17 -8.76
N ILE A 326 -12.07 -15.15 -8.02
CA ILE A 326 -12.69 -14.81 -6.73
C ILE A 326 -14.10 -14.26 -6.92
N ILE A 327 -14.34 -13.48 -7.98
CA ILE A 327 -15.68 -13.00 -8.34
C ILE A 327 -16.58 -14.20 -8.67
N ALA A 328 -16.14 -15.10 -9.55
CA ALA A 328 -16.87 -16.31 -9.92
C ALA A 328 -17.15 -17.22 -8.70
N ALA A 329 -16.13 -17.48 -7.88
CA ALA A 329 -16.25 -18.29 -6.67
C ALA A 329 -17.25 -17.68 -5.67
N LYS A 330 -17.18 -16.35 -5.43
CA LYS A 330 -18.17 -15.67 -4.57
C LYS A 330 -19.56 -15.66 -5.19
N GLY A 331 -19.67 -15.49 -6.51
CA GLY A 331 -20.93 -15.55 -7.26
C GLY A 331 -21.64 -16.90 -7.13
N GLN A 332 -20.88 -18.00 -7.11
CA GLN A 332 -21.38 -19.37 -6.91
C GLN A 332 -21.52 -19.77 -5.43
N GLY A 333 -21.26 -18.86 -4.49
CA GLY A 333 -21.36 -19.14 -3.05
C GLY A 333 -20.25 -20.05 -2.50
N GLN A 334 -19.13 -20.20 -3.22
CA GLN A 334 -18.00 -20.99 -2.76
C GLN A 334 -17.32 -20.33 -1.54
N LYS A 335 -17.29 -21.08 -0.44
CA LYS A 335 -16.79 -20.59 0.87
C LYS A 335 -15.27 -20.62 1.00
N PHE A 336 -14.61 -21.48 0.23
CA PHE A 336 -13.18 -21.76 0.35
C PHE A 336 -12.50 -21.73 -1.01
N ILE A 337 -11.33 -21.10 -1.10
CA ILE A 337 -10.56 -20.94 -2.34
C ILE A 337 -9.11 -21.32 -2.05
N ASP A 338 -8.50 -22.11 -2.93
CA ASP A 338 -7.08 -22.42 -2.83
C ASP A 338 -6.24 -21.26 -3.38
N ALA A 339 -5.27 -20.84 -2.58
CA ALA A 339 -4.45 -19.69 -2.83
C ALA A 339 -2.98 -19.93 -2.50
N HIS A 340 -2.09 -19.44 -3.35
CA HIS A 340 -0.71 -19.21 -2.97
C HIS A 340 -0.63 -17.91 -2.14
N ILE A 341 -0.02 -17.99 -0.96
CA ILE A 341 -0.05 -16.91 0.02
C ILE A 341 1.37 -16.38 0.27
N VAL A 342 1.53 -15.06 0.12
CA VAL A 342 2.70 -14.32 0.60
C VAL A 342 2.27 -13.48 1.81
N GLU A 343 2.75 -13.82 2.99
CA GLU A 343 2.40 -13.11 4.23
C GLU A 343 3.40 -12.00 4.51
N TYR A 344 2.90 -10.78 4.70
CA TYR A 344 3.73 -9.63 5.04
C TYR A 344 3.82 -9.45 6.56
N LEU A 345 4.99 -8.99 7.04
CA LEU A 345 5.34 -8.80 8.44
C LEU A 345 5.71 -7.32 8.74
N PRO A 346 5.42 -6.81 9.96
CA PRO A 346 5.72 -5.44 10.36
C PRO A 346 7.21 -5.20 10.66
N LEU A 347 7.67 -3.98 10.38
CA LEU A 347 9.01 -3.49 10.71
C LEU A 347 8.99 -2.49 11.87
N GLY A 348 9.97 -2.62 12.77
CA GLY A 348 10.36 -1.57 13.73
C GLY A 348 9.65 -1.58 15.09
N ASP A 349 8.96 -2.66 15.45
CA ASP A 349 8.45 -2.88 16.80
C ASP A 349 8.77 -4.33 17.20
N ASP A 350 9.85 -4.53 17.94
CA ASP A 350 10.30 -5.85 18.38
C ASP A 350 9.18 -6.60 19.09
N SER A 351 8.33 -5.90 19.85
CA SER A 351 7.20 -6.53 20.55
C SER A 351 6.16 -7.07 19.57
N ARG A 352 5.86 -6.32 18.50
CA ARG A 352 4.89 -6.74 17.47
C ARG A 352 5.47 -7.82 16.54
N ARG A 353 6.76 -7.74 16.21
CA ARG A 353 7.46 -8.79 15.46
C ARG A 353 7.49 -10.10 16.25
N LEU A 354 7.83 -10.03 17.53
CA LEU A 354 7.83 -11.17 18.44
C LEU A 354 6.42 -11.74 18.68
N LEU A 355 5.38 -10.89 18.69
CA LEU A 355 3.98 -11.34 18.74
C LEU A 355 3.59 -12.12 17.49
N ILE A 356 3.94 -11.60 16.31
CA ILE A 356 3.65 -12.28 15.05
C ILE A 356 4.45 -13.56 14.95
N GLN A 357 5.75 -13.55 15.27
CA GLN A 357 6.56 -14.77 15.31
C GLN A 357 5.91 -15.83 16.21
N LYS A 358 5.42 -15.44 17.39
CA LYS A 358 4.74 -16.38 18.29
C LYS A 358 3.43 -16.92 17.72
N ARG A 359 2.69 -16.12 16.97
CA ARG A 359 1.53 -16.58 16.20
C ARG A 359 1.95 -17.59 15.13
N ILE A 360 3.02 -17.32 14.39
CA ILE A 360 3.52 -18.23 13.33
C ILE A 360 3.89 -19.59 13.95
N GLU A 361 4.66 -19.59 15.04
CA GLU A 361 5.00 -20.80 15.79
C GLU A 361 3.73 -21.57 16.22
N PHE A 362 2.71 -20.86 16.72
CA PHE A 362 1.43 -21.45 17.08
C PHE A 362 0.73 -22.09 15.86
N GLU A 363 0.64 -21.39 14.73
CA GLU A 363 0.00 -21.90 13.50
C GLU A 363 0.76 -23.12 12.96
N ASP A 364 2.09 -23.13 13.01
CA ASP A 364 2.92 -24.23 12.53
C ASP A 364 2.84 -25.48 13.43
N GLU A 365 2.85 -25.29 14.76
CA GLU A 365 2.70 -26.37 15.76
C GLU A 365 1.32 -27.02 15.71
N THR A 366 0.27 -26.21 15.62
CA THR A 366 -1.12 -26.67 15.78
C THR A 366 -1.83 -26.93 14.46
N GLY A 367 -1.37 -26.33 13.35
CA GLY A 367 -2.11 -26.28 12.09
C GLY A 367 -3.36 -25.40 12.13
N LEU A 368 -3.62 -24.67 13.24
CA LEU A 368 -4.80 -23.82 13.39
C LEU A 368 -4.52 -22.38 12.95
N GLY A 369 -4.96 -22.03 11.75
CA GLY A 369 -4.92 -20.65 11.24
C GLY A 369 -6.08 -19.78 11.73
N GLY A 370 -5.85 -18.46 11.79
CA GLY A 370 -6.91 -17.45 11.98
C GLY A 370 -7.30 -17.19 13.45
N ILE A 371 -6.47 -17.61 14.40
CA ILE A 371 -6.55 -17.19 15.80
C ILE A 371 -5.55 -16.06 16.03
N ASN A 372 -6.06 -14.84 16.22
CA ASN A 372 -5.26 -13.66 16.51
C ASN A 372 -5.40 -13.25 17.97
N LEU A 373 -4.28 -13.05 18.65
CA LEU A 373 -4.21 -12.58 20.03
C LEU A 373 -3.31 -11.34 20.13
N LEU A 374 -3.61 -10.46 21.10
CA LEU A 374 -2.85 -9.25 21.34
C LEU A 374 -1.56 -9.47 22.15
N HIS A 375 -1.47 -10.57 22.89
CA HIS A 375 -0.34 -10.86 23.77
C HIS A 375 0.27 -12.24 23.51
N ARG A 376 1.61 -12.30 23.48
CA ARG A 376 2.38 -13.53 23.25
C ARG A 376 2.03 -14.65 24.21
N ARG A 377 1.90 -14.30 25.50
CA ARG A 377 1.59 -15.25 26.58
C ARG A 377 0.23 -15.93 26.39
N ASP A 378 -0.70 -15.31 25.68
CA ASP A 378 -2.02 -15.89 25.47
C ASP A 378 -1.97 -17.04 24.44
N TYR A 379 -1.02 -17.00 23.49
CA TYR A 379 -0.73 -18.16 22.63
C TYR A 379 -0.20 -19.35 23.44
N ASP A 380 0.68 -19.10 24.41
CA ASP A 380 1.19 -20.16 25.29
C ASP A 380 0.06 -20.81 26.12
N LYS A 381 -0.91 -20.00 26.58
CA LYS A 381 -2.11 -20.52 27.26
C LYS A 381 -2.95 -21.41 26.35
N LEU A 382 -3.18 -21.02 25.10
CA LEU A 382 -3.91 -21.85 24.15
C LEU A 382 -3.17 -23.16 23.84
N LEU A 383 -1.84 -23.11 23.64
CA LEU A 383 -1.03 -24.31 23.47
C LEU A 383 -1.15 -25.25 24.66
N LEU A 384 -1.13 -24.72 25.88
CA LEU A 384 -1.32 -25.51 27.09
C LEU A 384 -2.70 -26.18 27.12
N GLN A 385 -3.77 -25.46 26.74
CA GLN A 385 -5.10 -26.05 26.64
C GLN A 385 -5.18 -27.18 25.60
N ILE A 386 -4.57 -26.98 24.43
CA ILE A 386 -4.52 -27.98 23.36
C ILE A 386 -3.73 -29.22 23.82
N ARG A 387 -2.58 -29.03 24.48
CA ARG A 387 -1.76 -30.13 25.01
C ARG A 387 -2.52 -30.91 26.10
N ASN A 388 -3.21 -30.21 27.00
CA ASN A 388 -4.05 -30.88 28.01
C ASN A 388 -5.21 -31.65 27.37
N HIS A 389 -5.82 -31.10 26.32
CA HIS A 389 -6.87 -31.78 25.56
C HIS A 389 -6.34 -33.03 24.85
N LYS A 390 -5.16 -32.92 24.23
CA LYS A 390 -4.46 -34.06 23.64
C LYS A 390 -4.30 -35.19 24.66
N ASN A 391 -3.76 -34.91 25.85
CA ASN A 391 -3.55 -35.92 26.88
C ASN A 391 -4.86 -36.63 27.27
N ARG A 392 -5.96 -35.88 27.42
CA ARG A 392 -7.29 -36.46 27.71
C ARG A 392 -7.82 -37.35 26.59
N ILE A 393 -7.60 -36.97 25.34
CA ILE A 393 -7.97 -37.81 24.19
C ILE A 393 -7.15 -39.10 24.21
N GLU A 394 -5.83 -39.00 24.38
CA GLU A 394 -4.92 -40.16 24.41
C GLU A 394 -5.27 -41.12 25.56
N GLU A 395 -5.61 -40.60 26.74
CA GLU A 395 -6.08 -41.41 27.88
C GLU A 395 -7.40 -42.14 27.58
N LYS A 396 -8.34 -41.48 26.90
CA LYS A 396 -9.65 -42.04 26.59
C LYS A 396 -9.61 -43.07 25.47
N LEU A 397 -8.86 -42.79 24.40
CA LEU A 397 -8.74 -43.65 23.22
C LEU A 397 -7.67 -44.73 23.37
N LYS A 398 -6.76 -44.60 24.35
CA LYS A 398 -5.55 -45.43 24.53
C LYS A 398 -4.64 -45.48 23.30
N GLU A 399 -4.71 -44.44 22.46
CA GLU A 399 -3.90 -44.30 21.25
C GLU A 399 -3.18 -42.95 21.26
N LYS A 400 -2.00 -42.87 20.64
CA LYS A 400 -1.26 -41.62 20.49
C LYS A 400 -1.86 -40.77 19.39
N VAL A 401 -2.04 -39.48 19.67
CA VAL A 401 -2.64 -38.50 18.75
C VAL A 401 -1.64 -37.38 18.49
N THR A 402 -1.57 -36.88 17.25
CA THR A 402 -0.70 -35.76 16.93
C THR A 402 -1.23 -34.46 17.53
N LEU A 403 -0.34 -33.49 17.76
CA LEU A 403 -0.76 -32.18 18.28
C LEU A 403 -1.75 -31.48 17.34
N LYS A 404 -1.60 -31.66 16.02
CA LYS A 404 -2.48 -31.06 15.00
C LYS A 404 -3.88 -31.67 15.00
N GLU A 405 -4.00 -32.98 15.19
CA GLU A 405 -5.30 -33.66 15.32
C GLU A 405 -6.02 -33.22 16.59
N ALA A 406 -5.32 -33.21 17.73
CA ALA A 406 -5.87 -32.73 19.00
C ALA A 406 -6.25 -31.24 18.95
N ALA A 407 -5.46 -30.42 18.25
CA ALA A 407 -5.77 -29.00 18.04
C ALA A 407 -7.04 -28.82 17.21
N ARG A 408 -7.21 -29.61 16.14
CA ARG A 408 -8.42 -29.58 15.31
C ARG A 408 -9.68 -29.95 16.09
N ASP A 409 -9.59 -30.97 16.93
CA ASP A 409 -10.70 -31.38 17.80
C ASP A 409 -10.98 -30.35 18.90
N TRP A 410 -9.95 -29.84 19.58
CA TRP A 410 -10.09 -28.76 20.56
C TRP A 410 -10.76 -27.52 19.95
N PHE A 411 -10.37 -27.17 18.72
CA PHE A 411 -10.90 -26.02 18.02
C PHE A 411 -12.40 -26.16 17.71
N SER A 412 -12.85 -27.35 17.31
CA SER A 412 -14.26 -27.62 17.01
C SER A 412 -15.10 -27.74 18.29
N VAL A 413 -14.59 -28.39 19.33
CA VAL A 413 -15.34 -28.72 20.55
C VAL A 413 -15.40 -27.54 21.54
N PHE A 414 -14.30 -26.80 21.71
CA PHE A 414 -14.22 -25.75 22.73
C PHE A 414 -14.16 -24.35 22.13
N TYR A 415 -13.27 -24.11 21.17
CA TYR A 415 -13.01 -22.75 20.69
C TYR A 415 -14.16 -22.19 19.85
N CYS A 416 -14.62 -22.92 18.84
CA CYS A 416 -15.71 -22.48 17.95
C CYS A 416 -17.02 -22.17 18.70
N PRO A 417 -17.56 -23.05 19.57
CA PRO A 417 -18.85 -22.79 20.22
C PRO A 417 -18.83 -21.55 21.11
N VAL A 418 -17.74 -21.33 21.84
CA VAL A 418 -17.60 -20.14 22.71
C VAL A 418 -17.45 -18.88 21.88
N THR A 419 -16.58 -18.91 20.88
CA THR A 419 -16.35 -17.72 20.04
C THR A 419 -17.57 -17.34 19.22
N GLU A 420 -18.42 -18.30 18.82
CA GLU A 420 -19.73 -18.04 18.23
C GLU A 420 -20.70 -17.38 19.20
N LYS A 421 -20.75 -17.82 20.46
CA LYS A 421 -21.55 -17.17 21.50
C LYS A 421 -21.05 -15.73 21.77
N ILE A 422 -19.74 -15.52 21.87
CA ILE A 422 -19.12 -14.17 21.98
C ILE A 422 -19.54 -13.26 20.81
N LYS A 423 -19.52 -13.80 19.57
CA LYS A 423 -19.96 -13.05 18.37
C LYS A 423 -21.43 -12.65 18.46
N LYS A 424 -22.32 -13.56 18.87
CA LYS A 424 -23.76 -13.28 19.02
C LYS A 424 -24.05 -12.19 20.06
N LEU A 425 -23.25 -12.14 21.13
CA LEU A 425 -23.37 -11.12 22.19
C LEU A 425 -22.86 -9.72 21.78
N LYS A 426 -22.28 -9.57 20.57
CA LYS A 426 -21.76 -8.29 20.04
C LYS A 426 -20.78 -7.56 20.97
N LEU A 427 -20.07 -8.29 21.84
CA LEU A 427 -19.17 -7.73 22.87
C LEU A 427 -18.04 -6.84 22.29
N ARG A 428 -17.71 -7.02 21.00
CA ARG A 428 -16.73 -6.22 20.27
C ARG A 428 -17.04 -4.72 20.23
N GLN A 429 -18.30 -4.32 20.41
CA GLN A 429 -18.68 -2.90 20.47
C GLN A 429 -18.14 -2.18 21.72
N TYR A 430 -17.89 -2.92 22.80
CA TYR A 430 -17.36 -2.38 24.05
C TYR A 430 -15.84 -2.46 24.14
N PHE A 431 -15.24 -3.40 23.40
CA PHE A 431 -13.79 -3.62 23.37
C PHE A 431 -13.27 -3.56 21.92
N PRO A 432 -13.22 -2.38 21.29
CA PRO A 432 -12.93 -2.24 19.87
C PRO A 432 -11.51 -2.70 19.48
N LYS A 433 -10.60 -2.82 20.45
CA LYS A 433 -9.22 -3.26 20.23
C LYS A 433 -9.00 -4.75 20.47
N ALA A 434 -9.88 -5.43 21.22
CA ALA A 434 -9.72 -6.85 21.57
C ALA A 434 -10.21 -7.76 20.44
N THR A 435 -9.47 -8.83 20.18
CA THR A 435 -9.90 -9.89 19.27
C THR A 435 -10.89 -10.82 19.98
N ILE A 436 -11.58 -11.65 19.20
CA ILE A 436 -12.45 -12.69 19.76
C ILE A 436 -11.63 -13.75 20.51
N GLY A 437 -10.39 -13.99 20.07
CA GLY A 437 -9.46 -14.88 20.76
C GLY A 437 -9.05 -14.33 22.12
N ASP A 438 -8.78 -13.02 22.24
CA ASP A 438 -8.46 -12.40 23.53
C ASP A 438 -9.62 -12.54 24.52
N MET A 439 -10.85 -12.35 24.03
CA MET A 439 -12.06 -12.53 24.84
C MET A 439 -12.22 -13.98 25.30
N TYR A 440 -11.91 -14.95 24.43
CA TYR A 440 -11.91 -16.37 24.77
C TYR A 440 -10.87 -16.69 25.86
N VAL A 441 -9.63 -16.24 25.69
CA VAL A 441 -8.55 -16.50 26.67
C VAL A 441 -8.88 -15.86 28.02
N TYR A 442 -9.37 -14.62 28.01
CA TYR A 442 -9.82 -13.94 29.22
C TYR A 442 -10.92 -14.73 29.94
N LEU A 443 -11.89 -15.26 29.19
CA LEU A 443 -12.96 -16.08 29.72
C LEU A 443 -12.45 -17.36 30.40
N CYS A 444 -11.53 -18.05 29.75
CA CYS A 444 -10.89 -19.23 30.32
C CYS A 444 -10.13 -18.90 31.61
N ASP A 445 -9.44 -17.76 31.66
CA ASP A 445 -8.74 -17.31 32.87
C ASP A 445 -9.71 -16.97 34.01
N GLN A 446 -10.83 -16.30 33.72
CA GLN A 446 -11.85 -16.01 34.73
C GLN A 446 -12.52 -17.28 35.26
N ALA A 447 -12.81 -18.24 34.38
CA ALA A 447 -13.33 -19.55 34.74
C ALA A 447 -12.35 -20.27 35.69
N ARG A 448 -11.07 -20.35 35.33
CA ARG A 448 -10.02 -21.01 36.13
C ARG A 448 -9.83 -20.37 37.51
N LEU A 449 -9.74 -19.04 37.57
CA LEU A 449 -9.57 -18.32 38.84
C LEU A 449 -10.74 -18.53 39.80
N ARG A 450 -11.94 -18.79 39.27
CA ARG A 450 -13.13 -19.04 40.09
C ARG A 450 -13.23 -20.50 40.53
N SER A 451 -12.83 -21.46 39.68
CA SER A 451 -12.70 -22.85 40.12
C SER A 451 -11.61 -23.04 41.18
N GLU A 452 -10.54 -22.24 41.14
CA GLU A 452 -9.49 -22.26 42.18
C GLU A 452 -9.96 -21.65 43.52
N LYS A 453 -10.94 -20.71 43.49
CA LYS A 453 -11.50 -20.09 44.71
C LYS A 453 -12.68 -20.84 45.32
N ARG A 454 -13.40 -21.65 44.54
CA ARG A 454 -14.50 -22.52 44.99
C ARG A 454 -14.06 -23.96 44.81
N LEU A 455 -13.50 -24.54 45.87
CA LEU A 455 -12.90 -25.88 45.94
C LEU A 455 -13.79 -27.06 45.51
N GLU A 456 -15.02 -26.87 45.00
CA GLU A 456 -15.94 -28.00 44.77
C GLU A 456 -16.80 -27.98 43.50
N HIS A 457 -16.77 -26.99 42.60
CA HIS A 457 -17.58 -27.08 41.36
C HIS A 457 -16.80 -26.64 40.12
N THR A 458 -16.69 -27.55 39.14
CA THR A 458 -16.16 -27.30 37.80
C THR A 458 -17.03 -26.25 37.11
N CYS A 459 -16.59 -24.99 37.04
CA CYS A 459 -17.38 -23.98 36.36
C CYS A 459 -17.52 -24.36 34.88
N ASN A 460 -18.75 -24.51 34.42
CA ASN A 460 -19.02 -24.92 33.06
C ASN A 460 -18.97 -23.67 32.16
N LEU A 461 -18.34 -23.80 31.00
CA LEU A 461 -18.19 -22.73 30.00
C LEU A 461 -19.51 -21.99 29.62
N PRO A 462 -20.70 -22.63 29.70
CA PRO A 462 -22.00 -21.94 29.60
C PRO A 462 -22.33 -20.98 30.74
N GLU A 463 -21.99 -21.30 32.00
CA GLU A 463 -22.28 -20.43 33.17
C GLU A 463 -21.41 -19.16 33.13
N ALA A 464 -20.15 -19.29 32.73
CA ALA A 464 -19.27 -18.14 32.51
C ALA A 464 -19.78 -17.20 31.39
N LEU A 465 -20.49 -17.74 30.39
CA LEU A 465 -21.10 -16.98 29.30
C LEU A 465 -22.42 -16.32 29.70
N GLU A 466 -23.23 -16.96 30.55
CA GLU A 466 -24.41 -16.34 31.15
C GLU A 466 -24.04 -15.18 32.06
N GLU A 467 -22.99 -15.32 32.86
CA GLU A 467 -22.52 -14.22 33.72
C GLU A 467 -21.91 -13.06 32.94
N ILE A 468 -21.22 -13.27 31.82
CA ILE A 468 -20.87 -12.14 30.93
C ILE A 468 -22.13 -11.51 30.36
N GLY A 469 -23.14 -12.31 29.99
CA GLY A 469 -24.43 -11.79 29.57
C GLY A 469 -25.09 -10.92 30.63
N ILE A 470 -25.00 -11.33 31.91
CA ILE A 470 -25.47 -10.58 33.07
C ILE A 470 -24.64 -9.32 33.28
N LEU A 471 -23.30 -9.41 33.26
CA LEU A 471 -22.36 -8.30 33.39
C LEU A 471 -22.52 -7.27 32.27
N ALA A 472 -22.76 -7.71 31.04
CA ALA A 472 -23.03 -6.88 29.88
C ALA A 472 -24.39 -6.17 30.00
N LYS A 473 -25.41 -6.84 30.54
CA LYS A 473 -26.71 -6.25 30.89
C LYS A 473 -26.60 -5.26 32.05
N THR A 474 -25.88 -5.59 33.12
CA THR A 474 -25.65 -4.67 34.26
C THR A 474 -24.79 -3.49 33.84
N THR A 475 -23.76 -3.66 33.01
CA THR A 475 -23.03 -2.50 32.44
C THR A 475 -23.91 -1.69 31.52
N GLN A 476 -24.84 -2.28 30.76
CA GLN A 476 -25.84 -1.53 29.99
C GLN A 476 -26.73 -0.65 30.86
N ILE A 477 -27.20 -1.18 32.00
CA ILE A 477 -28.05 -0.47 32.96
C ILE A 477 -27.26 0.62 33.69
N ILE A 478 -25.98 0.36 34.02
CA ILE A 478 -25.10 1.28 34.76
C ILE A 478 -24.48 2.36 33.85
N LEU A 479 -24.29 2.08 32.55
CA LEU A 479 -23.77 3.05 31.55
C LEU A 479 -24.81 4.06 31.05
N LEU A 480 -26.07 3.92 31.46
CA LEU A 480 -27.15 4.89 31.22
C LEU A 480 -27.15 6.05 32.24
N ASP A 481 -26.39 5.95 33.33
CA ASP A 481 -26.30 7.00 34.34
C ASP A 481 -24.96 7.77 34.21
N GLU A 482 -25.04 9.03 33.76
CA GLU A 482 -23.92 9.76 33.14
C GLU A 482 -22.77 10.11 34.11
N GLY A 483 -23.01 10.13 35.41
CA GLY A 483 -22.04 10.64 36.40
C GLY A 483 -20.90 9.69 36.78
N PHE A 484 -21.05 8.36 36.61
CA PHE A 484 -20.07 7.38 37.12
C PHE A 484 -19.09 6.85 36.04
N LYS A 485 -19.38 7.17 34.78
CA LYS A 485 -18.61 6.80 33.59
C LYS A 485 -17.17 7.31 33.64
N GLU A 486 -16.96 8.51 34.19
CA GLU A 486 -15.62 9.12 34.29
C GLU A 486 -14.77 8.56 35.43
N ARG A 487 -15.37 8.07 36.52
CA ARG A 487 -14.63 7.46 37.65
C ARG A 487 -14.23 6.01 37.35
N THR A 488 -15.10 5.25 36.68
CA THR A 488 -14.81 3.86 36.29
C THR A 488 -13.84 3.76 35.13
N ILE A 489 -13.92 4.64 34.11
CA ILE A 489 -12.90 4.73 33.05
C ILE A 489 -11.53 5.09 33.63
N ARG A 490 -11.47 5.88 34.72
CA ARG A 490 -10.22 6.24 35.42
C ARG A 490 -9.64 5.06 36.20
N ALA A 491 -10.47 4.28 36.89
CA ALA A 491 -10.06 3.05 37.58
C ALA A 491 -9.58 1.97 36.59
N PHE A 492 -10.30 1.77 35.47
CA PHE A 492 -9.93 0.77 34.46
C PHE A 492 -8.73 1.20 33.59
N ARG A 493 -8.52 2.50 33.33
CA ARG A 493 -7.29 3.02 32.70
C ARG A 493 -6.05 2.84 33.58
N SER A 494 -6.20 2.75 34.90
CA SER A 494 -5.08 2.43 35.81
C SER A 494 -4.64 0.97 35.70
N LEU A 495 -5.60 0.04 35.49
CA LEU A 495 -5.33 -1.40 35.31
C LEU A 495 -4.62 -1.73 33.98
N PHE A 496 -4.80 -0.91 32.93
CA PHE A 496 -4.12 -1.06 31.64
C PHE A 496 -2.82 -0.24 31.50
N ARG A 497 -2.39 0.48 32.56
CA ARG A 497 -1.09 1.16 32.65
C ARG A 497 -0.18 0.44 33.65
N LEU A 498 0.16 -0.81 33.36
CA LEU A 498 1.34 -1.46 33.94
C LEU A 498 2.15 -2.09 32.81
N GLY A 499 3.26 -1.41 32.49
CA GLY A 499 4.16 -1.73 31.39
C GLY A 499 4.83 -0.45 30.86
N LYS A 500 5.68 0.16 31.69
CA LYS A 500 6.88 0.85 31.19
C LYS A 500 7.92 -0.23 30.88
#